data_AF-A3J0Z4-F1
#
_entry.id   AF-A3J0Z4-F1
#
_cell.length_a   1.000
_cell.length_b   1.000
_cell.length_c   1.000
_cell.angle_alpha   90.00
_cell.angle_beta   90.00
_cell.angle_gamma   90.00
#
_symmetry.space_group_name_H-M   'P 1'
#
loop_
_entity.id
_entity.type
_entity.pdbx_description
1 polymer ?
#
loop_
_entity_poly.entity_id
_entity_poly.type
_entity_poly.pdbx_seq_one_letter_code
_entity_poly.pdbx_strand_id
1 'polypeptide(L)'
;MKRILSFFLIILMIFSVSCSSNCNEGDQPTPASFFVEIIDETTGENVFANETYTLQQITILNLDDVSIPFKFIESLNSIQIFPGEDESIGNTLVIKLNNETSMQTDEINVNYDVSSSVGECFTTYKIENILFPNNQSELAEAIFVVKI
;
A
#
# COMPACT_ATOMS: atom_id res chain seq x y z
N MET A 1 13.34 -55.10 41.99
CA MET A 1 12.86 -54.43 40.76
C MET A 1 13.60 -53.11 40.65
N LYS A 2 14.63 -53.09 39.81
CA LYS A 2 15.70 -52.10 39.76
C LYS A 2 15.64 -51.43 38.38
N ARG A 3 15.74 -50.10 38.37
CA ARG A 3 16.30 -49.27 37.27
C ARG A 3 15.44 -48.89 36.06
N ILE A 4 14.11 -49.01 36.07
CA ILE A 4 13.30 -48.55 34.91
C ILE A 4 12.61 -47.19 35.14
N LEU A 5 12.45 -46.76 36.40
CA LEU A 5 11.71 -45.52 36.72
C LEU A 5 12.55 -44.23 36.63
N SER A 6 13.82 -44.31 36.21
CA SER A 6 14.71 -43.14 36.10
C SER A 6 14.86 -42.60 34.67
N PHE A 7 14.36 -43.33 33.67
CA PHE A 7 14.49 -42.94 32.26
C PHE A 7 13.35 -42.06 31.74
N PHE A 8 12.23 -41.96 32.48
CA PHE A 8 11.07 -41.16 32.08
C PHE A 8 11.21 -39.66 32.38
N LEU A 9 12.19 -39.24 33.18
CA LEU A 9 12.40 -37.82 33.52
C LEU A 9 13.31 -37.08 32.54
N ILE A 10 14.03 -37.80 31.67
CA ILE A 10 15.02 -37.23 30.72
C ILE A 10 14.38 -36.96 29.34
N ILE A 11 13.24 -37.60 29.04
CA ILE A 11 12.55 -37.45 27.75
C ILE A 11 11.68 -36.18 27.68
N LEU A 12 11.38 -35.53 28.81
CA LEU A 12 10.52 -34.34 28.83
C LEU A 12 11.26 -33.01 28.55
N MET A 13 12.57 -33.04 28.28
CA MET A 13 13.41 -31.82 28.21
C MET A 13 13.86 -31.43 26.79
N ILE A 14 13.38 -32.08 25.73
CA ILE A 14 13.97 -31.94 24.37
C ILE A 14 13.13 -31.04 23.43
N PHE A 15 12.03 -30.42 23.87
CA PHE A 15 11.23 -29.53 23.00
C PHE A 15 11.53 -28.03 23.12
N SER A 16 12.69 -27.64 23.66
CA SER A 16 13.13 -26.25 23.70
C SER A 16 14.34 -26.03 22.77
N VAL A 17 14.10 -26.10 21.47
CA VAL A 17 14.96 -25.55 20.40
C VAL A 17 14.00 -25.25 19.25
N SER A 18 13.95 -24.07 18.64
CA SER A 18 14.71 -22.83 18.76
C SER A 18 13.89 -21.81 17.97
N CYS A 19 13.62 -20.61 18.50
CA CYS A 19 13.39 -19.48 17.59
C CYS A 19 14.73 -19.27 16.88
N SER A 20 14.82 -19.63 15.61
CA SER A 20 15.95 -19.27 14.77
C SER A 20 15.91 -17.76 14.57
N SER A 21 16.72 -17.02 15.32
CA SER A 21 16.91 -15.58 15.18
C SER A 21 17.74 -15.24 13.93
N ASN A 22 17.36 -15.81 12.79
CA ASN A 22 18.07 -15.67 11.52
C ASN A 22 17.49 -14.54 10.66
N CYS A 23 16.52 -13.78 11.19
CA CYS A 23 15.91 -12.67 10.50
C CYS A 23 16.87 -11.48 10.54
N ASN A 24 17.53 -11.17 9.42
CA ASN A 24 18.33 -9.96 9.35
C ASN A 24 17.42 -8.74 9.23
N GLU A 25 17.72 -7.67 9.95
CA GLU A 25 16.97 -6.41 9.84
C GLU A 25 17.00 -5.80 8.43
N GLY A 26 17.98 -6.18 7.60
CA GLY A 26 18.07 -5.77 6.20
C GLY A 26 17.09 -6.49 5.26
N ASP A 27 16.46 -7.58 5.71
CA ASP A 27 15.57 -8.42 4.88
C ASP A 27 14.10 -8.00 4.99
N GLN A 28 13.82 -6.73 5.36
CA GLN A 28 12.45 -6.24 5.50
C GLN A 28 11.68 -6.33 4.17
N PRO A 29 10.38 -6.71 4.23
CA PRO A 29 9.56 -6.78 3.04
C PRO A 29 9.37 -5.39 2.44
N THR A 30 9.23 -5.34 1.11
CA THR A 30 8.85 -4.10 0.43
C THR A 30 7.44 -3.69 0.89
N PRO A 31 7.23 -2.43 1.32
CA PRO A 31 5.92 -1.94 1.71
C PRO A 31 4.88 -2.13 0.61
N ALA A 32 3.66 -2.48 0.99
CA ALA A 32 2.56 -2.65 0.05
C ALA A 32 2.22 -1.30 -0.61
N SER A 33 2.00 -1.30 -1.91
CA SER A 33 1.72 -0.08 -2.68
C SER A 33 0.95 -0.37 -3.95
N PHE A 34 0.39 0.68 -4.55
CA PHE A 34 -0.25 0.63 -5.85
C PHE A 34 0.03 1.92 -6.64
N PHE A 35 -0.17 1.87 -7.96
CA PHE A 35 0.15 2.96 -8.87
C PHE A 35 -1.12 3.58 -9.44
N VAL A 36 -1.14 4.90 -9.51
CA VAL A 36 -2.24 5.67 -10.08
C VAL A 36 -1.70 6.61 -11.15
N GLU A 37 -2.32 6.59 -12.32
CA GLU A 37 -2.18 7.58 -13.37
C GLU A 37 -3.47 8.40 -13.44
N ILE A 38 -3.35 9.72 -13.58
CA ILE A 38 -4.50 10.62 -13.63
C ILE A 38 -4.51 11.29 -15.00
N ILE A 39 -5.61 11.14 -15.71
CA ILE A 39 -5.82 11.70 -17.05
C ILE A 39 -7.05 12.59 -17.07
N ASP A 40 -7.03 13.61 -17.92
CA ASP A 40 -8.19 14.45 -18.20
C ASP A 40 -9.20 13.64 -19.05
N GLU A 41 -10.48 13.64 -18.63
CA GLU A 41 -11.53 12.85 -19.27
C GLU A 41 -11.78 13.26 -20.73
N THR A 42 -11.60 14.55 -21.06
CA THR A 42 -11.94 15.11 -22.37
C THR A 42 -10.85 14.84 -23.40
N THR A 43 -9.60 15.00 -23.01
CA THR A 43 -8.43 14.93 -23.88
C THR A 43 -7.77 13.55 -23.85
N GLY A 44 -7.92 12.82 -22.74
CA GLY A 44 -7.18 11.59 -22.47
C GLY A 44 -5.69 11.82 -22.18
N GLU A 45 -5.26 13.07 -22.00
CA GLU A 45 -3.88 13.40 -21.66
C GLU A 45 -3.63 13.28 -20.15
N ASN A 46 -2.43 12.85 -19.79
CA ASN A 46 -1.99 12.83 -18.40
C ASN A 46 -1.86 14.24 -17.84
N VAL A 47 -2.49 14.48 -16.69
CA VAL A 47 -2.65 15.83 -16.11
C VAL A 47 -1.34 16.44 -15.60
N PHE A 48 -0.31 15.62 -15.40
CA PHE A 48 1.05 16.08 -15.08
C PHE A 48 1.88 16.29 -16.34
N ALA A 49 1.66 15.49 -17.38
CA ALA A 49 2.37 15.61 -18.65
C ALA A 49 1.97 16.87 -19.42
N ASN A 50 0.71 17.29 -19.33
CA ASN A 50 0.20 18.53 -19.94
C ASN A 50 0.27 19.74 -19.01
N GLU A 51 0.96 19.62 -17.87
CA GLU A 51 1.19 20.69 -16.88
C GLU A 51 -0.09 21.28 -16.25
N THR A 52 -1.24 20.58 -16.35
CA THR A 52 -2.46 20.95 -15.60
C THR A 52 -2.20 20.94 -14.10
N TYR A 53 -1.45 19.94 -13.64
CA TYR A 53 -0.97 19.81 -12.28
C TYR A 53 0.53 19.56 -12.22
N THR A 54 1.14 19.95 -11.10
CA THR A 54 2.54 19.68 -10.76
C THR A 54 2.62 18.78 -9.53
N LEU A 55 3.74 18.10 -9.33
CA LEU A 55 3.90 17.18 -8.20
C LEU A 55 3.75 17.84 -6.83
N GLN A 56 4.04 19.15 -6.71
CA GLN A 56 3.88 19.90 -5.45
C GLN A 56 2.40 20.13 -5.09
N GLN A 57 1.50 19.92 -6.05
CA GLN A 57 0.06 20.13 -5.88
C GLN A 57 -0.68 18.85 -5.49
N ILE A 58 0.05 17.74 -5.31
CA ILE A 58 -0.49 16.45 -4.89
C ILE A 58 -0.51 16.38 -3.36
N THR A 59 -1.66 16.05 -2.79
CA THR A 59 -1.80 15.68 -1.38
C THR A 59 -2.62 14.40 -1.27
N ILE A 60 -2.22 13.47 -0.42
CA ILE A 60 -2.98 12.22 -0.20
C ILE A 60 -3.24 12.07 1.30
N LEU A 61 -4.52 11.92 1.66
CA LEU A 61 -4.98 11.85 3.05
C LEU A 61 -5.88 10.62 3.25
N ASN A 62 -5.90 10.07 4.47
CA ASN A 62 -6.95 9.15 4.89
C ASN A 62 -8.19 9.90 5.43
N LEU A 63 -9.18 9.17 5.95
CA LEU A 63 -10.40 9.77 6.52
C LEU A 63 -10.20 10.60 7.79
N ASP A 64 -9.07 10.43 8.47
CA ASP A 64 -8.69 11.18 9.67
C ASP A 64 -7.76 12.37 9.35
N ASP A 65 -7.70 12.78 8.07
CA ASP A 65 -6.81 13.83 7.55
C ASP A 65 -5.32 13.56 7.80
N VAL A 66 -4.93 12.30 7.99
CA VAL A 66 -3.53 11.88 8.13
C VAL A 66 -2.92 11.70 6.74
N SER A 67 -1.74 12.31 6.53
CA SER A 67 -1.02 12.20 5.27
C SER A 67 -0.56 10.77 4.99
N ILE A 68 -0.90 10.29 3.80
CA ILE A 68 -0.46 9.00 3.28
C ILE A 68 0.82 9.20 2.45
N PRO A 69 1.91 8.46 2.73
CA PRO A 69 3.13 8.55 1.95
C PRO A 69 2.92 8.15 0.49
N PHE A 70 3.57 8.88 -0.41
CA PHE A 70 3.57 8.56 -1.82
C PHE A 70 4.90 8.94 -2.47
N LYS A 71 5.12 8.42 -3.68
CA LYS A 71 6.23 8.78 -4.55
C LYS A 71 5.70 9.08 -5.95
N PHE A 72 6.06 10.24 -6.48
CA PHE A 72 5.82 10.54 -7.89
C PHE A 72 6.91 9.90 -8.76
N ILE A 73 6.51 9.24 -9.85
CA ILE A 73 7.39 8.57 -10.79
C ILE A 73 7.43 9.38 -12.09
N GLU A 74 8.39 10.29 -12.18
CA GLU A 74 8.49 11.26 -13.30
C GLU A 74 8.52 10.60 -14.68
N SER A 75 9.20 9.46 -14.84
CA SER A 75 9.30 8.77 -16.14
C SER A 75 7.96 8.22 -16.64
N LEU A 76 6.97 8.09 -15.76
CA LEU A 76 5.64 7.52 -16.06
C LEU A 76 4.52 8.54 -15.83
N ASN A 77 4.81 9.72 -15.26
CA ASN A 77 3.80 10.67 -14.77
C ASN A 77 2.72 10.01 -13.90
N SER A 78 3.14 9.10 -13.01
CA SER A 78 2.26 8.33 -12.14
C SER A 78 2.65 8.46 -10.67
N ILE A 79 1.70 8.13 -9.79
CA ILE A 79 1.84 8.22 -8.34
C ILE A 79 1.87 6.80 -7.77
N GLN A 80 2.93 6.46 -7.05
CA GLN A 80 2.98 5.26 -6.21
C GLN A 80 2.51 5.62 -4.80
N ILE A 81 1.45 4.99 -4.33
CA ILE A 81 0.83 5.26 -3.02
C ILE A 81 1.17 4.13 -2.07
N PHE A 82 1.59 4.47 -0.84
CA PHE A 82 1.87 3.53 0.24
C PHE A 82 0.78 3.70 1.33
N PRO A 83 -0.41 3.12 1.12
CA PRO A 83 -1.52 3.27 2.06
C PRO A 83 -1.23 2.59 3.40
N GLY A 84 -2.01 2.95 4.42
CA GLY A 84 -1.99 2.29 5.72
C GLY A 84 -2.52 0.85 5.65
N GLU A 85 -2.22 0.09 6.69
CA GLU A 85 -2.60 -1.32 6.85
C GLU A 85 -3.54 -1.49 8.06
N ASP A 86 -4.24 -0.41 8.44
CA ASP A 86 -4.95 -0.28 9.71
C ASP A 86 -6.14 -1.25 9.81
N GLU A 87 -6.96 -1.30 8.75
CA GLU A 87 -8.12 -2.18 8.67
C GLU A 87 -7.99 -3.16 7.51
N SER A 88 -8.53 -4.37 7.68
CA SER A 88 -8.48 -5.39 6.62
C SER A 88 -9.40 -5.08 5.43
N ILE A 89 -10.50 -4.36 5.64
CA ILE A 89 -11.53 -4.10 4.63
C ILE A 89 -12.07 -2.69 4.80
N GLY A 90 -12.38 -2.02 3.68
CA GLY A 90 -13.13 -0.77 3.69
C GLY A 90 -12.30 0.46 4.06
N ASN A 91 -10.99 0.41 3.83
CA ASN A 91 -10.14 1.58 3.98
C ASN A 91 -10.46 2.60 2.89
N THR A 92 -10.23 3.88 3.19
CA THR A 92 -10.44 4.97 2.23
C THR A 92 -9.31 5.98 2.33
N LEU A 93 -8.89 6.49 1.18
CA LEU A 93 -8.01 7.66 1.06
C LEU A 93 -8.53 8.60 -0.03
N VAL A 94 -8.06 9.84 0.00
CA VAL A 94 -8.38 10.89 -0.96
C VAL A 94 -7.10 11.43 -1.57
N ILE A 95 -7.00 11.37 -2.90
CA ILE A 95 -5.95 12.07 -3.66
C ILE A 95 -6.52 13.44 -4.02
N LYS A 96 -5.85 14.50 -3.58
CA LYS A 96 -6.21 15.89 -3.85
C LYS A 96 -5.16 16.51 -4.76
N LEU A 97 -5.63 17.13 -5.84
CA LEU A 97 -4.84 17.95 -6.74
C LEU A 97 -5.31 19.38 -6.59
N ASN A 98 -4.41 20.31 -6.23
CA ASN A 98 -4.78 21.71 -6.01
C ASN A 98 -3.87 22.66 -6.78
N ASN A 99 -4.38 23.23 -7.87
CA ASN A 99 -3.69 24.27 -8.63
C ASN A 99 -4.18 25.65 -8.23
N GLU A 100 -3.45 26.29 -7.31
CA GLU A 100 -3.78 27.63 -6.82
C GLU A 100 -3.71 28.72 -7.91
N THR A 101 -2.96 28.50 -8.99
CA THR A 101 -2.80 29.48 -10.08
C THR A 101 -4.03 29.52 -10.96
N SER A 102 -4.58 28.35 -11.32
CA SER A 102 -5.82 28.24 -12.10
C SER A 102 -7.08 28.25 -11.22
N MET A 103 -6.94 28.15 -9.90
CA MET A 103 -8.01 27.92 -8.93
C MET A 103 -8.79 26.63 -9.21
N GLN A 104 -8.11 25.63 -9.79
CA GLN A 104 -8.68 24.31 -10.06
C GLN A 104 -8.33 23.36 -8.92
N THR A 105 -9.30 22.54 -8.51
CA THR A 105 -9.09 21.51 -7.50
C THR A 105 -9.86 20.26 -7.90
N ASP A 106 -9.19 19.12 -7.85
CA ASP A 106 -9.78 17.81 -8.11
C ASP A 106 -9.53 16.88 -6.91
N GLU A 107 -10.56 16.12 -6.54
CA GLU A 107 -10.50 15.13 -5.45
C GLU A 107 -10.92 13.76 -5.99
N ILE A 108 -10.07 12.76 -5.75
CA ILE A 108 -10.28 11.38 -6.16
C ILE A 108 -10.35 10.52 -4.91
N ASN A 109 -11.53 9.95 -4.65
CA ASN A 109 -11.71 8.99 -3.56
C ASN A 109 -11.23 7.61 -4.01
N VAL A 110 -10.53 6.91 -3.11
CA VAL A 110 -10.01 5.56 -3.35
C VAL A 110 -10.38 4.68 -2.17
N ASN A 111 -11.06 3.58 -2.46
CA ASN A 111 -11.34 2.52 -1.49
C ASN A 111 -10.40 1.36 -1.74
N TYR A 112 -9.94 0.70 -0.68
CA TYR A 112 -9.06 -0.45 -0.79
C TYR A 112 -9.19 -1.39 0.42
N ASP A 113 -8.84 -2.65 0.18
CA ASP A 113 -8.72 -3.68 1.19
C ASP A 113 -7.26 -4.07 1.37
N VAL A 114 -6.95 -4.66 2.53
CA VAL A 114 -5.61 -5.09 2.89
C VAL A 114 -5.66 -6.54 3.34
N SER A 115 -4.87 -7.39 2.69
CA SER A 115 -4.58 -8.73 3.17
C SER A 115 -3.15 -8.86 3.65
N SER A 116 -2.94 -9.74 4.62
CA SER A 116 -1.63 -10.03 5.20
C SER A 116 -1.30 -11.51 5.08
N SER A 117 0.00 -11.80 4.96
CA SER A 117 0.56 -13.14 5.01
C SER A 117 1.69 -13.18 6.01
N VAL A 118 1.57 -14.05 7.01
CA VAL A 118 2.57 -14.21 8.07
C VAL A 118 3.66 -15.15 7.57
N GLY A 119 4.85 -14.59 7.33
CA GLY A 119 6.05 -15.37 7.07
C GLY A 119 6.80 -15.76 8.35
N GLU A 120 7.89 -16.51 8.20
CA GLU A 120 8.73 -16.92 9.33
C GLU A 120 9.39 -15.73 10.04
N CYS A 121 9.72 -14.67 9.29
CA CYS A 121 10.41 -13.48 9.81
C CYS A 121 9.55 -12.22 9.82
N PHE A 122 8.68 -12.03 8.83
CA PHE A 122 7.93 -10.80 8.65
C PHE A 122 6.53 -11.08 8.14
N THR A 123 5.60 -10.19 8.49
CA THR A 123 4.28 -10.13 7.85
C THR A 123 4.41 -9.30 6.58
N THR A 124 3.96 -9.84 5.45
CA THR A 124 3.84 -9.11 4.20
C THR A 124 2.39 -8.69 3.98
N TYR A 125 2.19 -7.50 3.44
CA TYR A 125 0.87 -6.95 3.16
C TYR A 125 0.66 -6.82 1.66
N LYS A 126 -0.61 -6.84 1.27
CA LYS A 126 -1.04 -6.66 -0.11
C LYS A 126 -2.26 -5.76 -0.13
N ILE A 127 -2.20 -4.72 -0.96
CA ILE A 127 -3.35 -3.87 -1.25
C ILE A 127 -4.16 -4.51 -2.36
N GLU A 128 -5.46 -4.64 -2.17
CA GLU A 128 -6.36 -5.25 -3.14
C GLU A 128 -7.75 -4.63 -3.13
N ASN A 129 -8.60 -5.04 -4.08
CA ASN A 129 -9.94 -4.50 -4.28
C ASN A 129 -9.98 -2.96 -4.36
N ILE A 130 -8.99 -2.38 -5.05
CA ILE A 130 -8.88 -0.94 -5.21
C ILE A 130 -10.00 -0.44 -6.12
N LEU A 131 -10.76 0.54 -5.65
CA LEU A 131 -11.93 1.10 -6.35
C LEU A 131 -11.91 2.63 -6.28
N PHE A 132 -12.36 3.26 -7.35
CA PHE A 132 -12.50 4.72 -7.47
C PHE A 132 -13.99 5.07 -7.61
N PRO A 133 -14.75 5.18 -6.52
CA PRO A 133 -16.22 5.23 -6.56
C PRO A 133 -16.81 6.41 -7.35
N ASN A 134 -16.05 7.50 -7.48
CA ASN A 134 -16.52 8.75 -8.11
C ASN A 134 -15.85 9.03 -9.46
N ASN A 135 -14.96 8.15 -9.94
CA ASN A 135 -14.18 8.37 -11.14
C ASN A 135 -14.22 7.13 -12.03
N GLN A 136 -14.29 7.36 -13.34
CA GLN A 136 -14.03 6.26 -14.27
C GLN A 136 -12.58 5.84 -14.14
N SER A 137 -12.34 4.54 -14.02
CA SER A 137 -11.00 4.01 -13.92
C SER A 137 -10.87 2.64 -14.59
N GLU A 138 -9.66 2.32 -15.00
CA GLU A 138 -9.29 1.00 -15.50
C GLU A 138 -7.88 0.61 -15.03
N LEU A 139 -7.62 -0.69 -14.99
CA LEU A 139 -6.30 -1.21 -14.69
C LEU A 139 -5.58 -1.53 -16.00
N ALA A 140 -4.53 -0.77 -16.31
CA ALA A 140 -3.67 -0.97 -17.48
C ALA A 140 -2.22 -1.17 -17.01
N GLU A 141 -1.59 -2.28 -17.40
CA GLU A 141 -0.18 -2.55 -17.07
C GLU A 141 0.19 -2.40 -15.57
N ALA A 142 -0.72 -2.81 -14.68
CA ALA A 142 -0.61 -2.68 -13.22
C ALA A 142 -0.68 -1.24 -12.66
N ILE A 143 -1.13 -0.29 -13.48
CA ILE A 143 -1.42 1.10 -13.09
C ILE A 143 -2.92 1.34 -13.21
N PHE A 144 -3.50 1.96 -12.18
CA PHE A 144 -4.88 2.43 -12.24
C PHE A 144 -4.92 3.75 -12.98
N VAL A 145 -5.48 3.75 -14.20
CA VAL A 145 -5.71 4.96 -14.99
C VAL A 145 -7.05 5.53 -14.57
N VAL A 146 -7.06 6.74 -14.02
CA VAL A 146 -8.23 7.40 -13.42
C VAL A 146 -8.53 8.69 -14.19
N LYS A 147 -9.79 8.85 -14.58
CA LYS A 147 -10.26 10.04 -15.30
C LYS A 147 -10.82 11.09 -14.33
N ILE A 148 -10.44 12.35 -14.54
CA ILE A 148 -11.00 13.53 -13.88
C ILE A 148 -11.57 14.52 -14.88
#